data_AF-A0A8T1YIN5-F1
#
_entry.id   AF-A0A8T1YIN5-F1
#
_cell.length_a   1.000
_cell.length_b   1.000
_cell.length_c   1.000
_cell.angle_alpha   90.00
_cell.angle_beta   90.00
_cell.angle_gamma   90.00
#
_symmetry.space_group_name_H-M   'P 1'
#
loop_
_entity.id
_entity.type
_entity.pdbx_description
1 polymer ?
#
loop_
_entity_poly.entity_id
_entity_poly.type
_entity_poly.pdbx_seq_one_letter_code
_entity_poly.pdbx_strand_id
1 'polypeptide(L)'
;MMGYEQMNQMTMTTTAMMKNFNKRGPINTPHNKMTRRSVSAIDGGAAAAAATAGEGERRRNLKTLDLSGMSLASLSASSINLASISKLDLSNNNIQKIPESLVARMLNLWALDLQSNQLKTLPNSIGCLSKLKFLNVSGNYLQFLPKTIEDCRSLEELNANFNELTRLPDAIGFELTNLTKLSVNSNKLVLLPNSVSYLTSLRVLDARLNRLSSLPEDLENLVNLQVLNVSQNFQHLTTLPYSVGLLISLVELDVSYNGITVLPDSLGCLRRIQKLSVEGNPLISPPFEVVEQGLEALKQYMSEKMTESYKTTPTKKKKSWGIGKFVKYGLSSSPGRGTGRGDGREGFINVSDYRQIDGIASPRHVSLFNPRRLLSPLSAYFSPPRY
;
A
#
# COMPACT_ATOMS: atom_id res chain seq x y z
N MET A 1 4.42 -6.47 -40.24
CA MET A 1 3.14 -5.75 -40.43
C MET A 1 1.97 -6.32 -39.60
N MET A 2 1.97 -7.59 -39.20
CA MET A 2 0.86 -8.18 -38.41
C MET A 2 0.65 -7.62 -36.98
N GLY A 3 1.63 -6.94 -36.37
CA GLY A 3 1.49 -6.39 -35.02
C GLY A 3 0.69 -5.07 -34.92
N TYR A 4 0.61 -4.29 -36.01
CA TYR A 4 -0.11 -3.01 -36.01
C TYR A 4 -1.62 -3.20 -36.26
N GLU A 5 -2.02 -4.24 -36.98
CA GLU A 5 -3.44 -4.54 -37.23
C GLU A 5 -4.15 -5.11 -35.99
N GLN A 6 -3.47 -5.92 -35.18
CA GLN A 6 -4.03 -6.39 -33.90
C GLN A 6 -4.19 -5.25 -32.88
N MET A 7 -3.24 -4.30 -32.84
CA MET A 7 -3.33 -3.15 -31.94
C MET A 7 -4.46 -2.17 -32.34
N ASN A 8 -4.72 -2.01 -33.64
CA ASN A 8 -5.84 -1.21 -34.16
C ASN A 8 -7.20 -1.90 -33.98
N GLN A 9 -7.28 -3.23 -34.10
CA GLN A 9 -8.52 -3.97 -33.82
C GLN A 9 -8.89 -3.91 -32.33
N MET A 10 -7.91 -3.91 -31.42
CA MET A 10 -8.14 -3.83 -29.97
C MET A 10 -8.54 -2.43 -29.47
N THR A 11 -8.01 -1.38 -30.11
CA THR A 11 -8.43 0.03 -29.86
C THR A 11 -9.81 0.34 -30.46
N MET A 12 -10.16 -0.26 -31.60
CA MET A 12 -11.51 -0.17 -32.17
C MET A 12 -12.56 -0.88 -31.30
N THR A 13 -12.24 -2.05 -30.72
CA THR A 13 -13.17 -2.78 -29.82
C THR A 13 -13.38 -2.07 -28.48
N THR A 14 -12.34 -1.46 -27.90
CA THR A 14 -12.49 -0.63 -26.68
C THR A 14 -13.29 0.64 -26.95
N THR A 15 -13.10 1.28 -28.11
CA THR A 15 -13.90 2.46 -28.50
C THR A 15 -15.35 2.09 -28.81
N ALA A 16 -15.61 0.90 -29.37
CA ALA A 16 -16.96 0.38 -29.61
C ALA A 16 -17.69 -0.02 -28.31
N MET A 17 -16.99 -0.57 -27.32
CA MET A 17 -17.56 -0.82 -25.99
C MET A 17 -17.91 0.48 -25.26
N MET A 18 -17.06 1.52 -25.35
CA MET A 18 -17.36 2.85 -24.79
C MET A 18 -18.57 3.54 -25.47
N LYS A 19 -18.76 3.36 -26.78
CA LYS A 19 -19.93 3.92 -27.50
C LYS A 19 -21.24 3.17 -27.24
N ASN A 20 -21.19 1.87 -26.95
CA ASN A 20 -22.39 1.08 -26.64
C ASN A 20 -22.90 1.23 -25.20
N PHE A 21 -22.07 1.73 -24.27
CA PHE A 21 -22.53 2.08 -22.91
C PHE A 21 -23.42 3.34 -22.88
N ASN A 22 -23.26 4.27 -23.83
CA ASN A 22 -24.06 5.50 -23.92
C ASN A 22 -25.43 5.34 -24.60
N LYS A 23 -25.84 4.12 -24.99
CA LYS A 23 -27.15 3.85 -25.62
C LYS A 23 -28.11 3.02 -24.77
N ARG A 24 -27.73 2.67 -23.53
CA ARG A 24 -28.66 2.00 -22.60
C ARG A 24 -29.23 3.05 -21.66
N GLY A 25 -30.54 3.29 -21.79
CA GLY A 25 -31.33 4.06 -20.82
C GLY A 25 -31.25 3.47 -19.41
N PRO A 26 -31.84 4.14 -18.41
CA PRO A 26 -31.58 3.85 -17.01
C PRO A 26 -31.91 2.39 -16.67
N ILE A 27 -30.88 1.66 -16.23
CA ILE A 27 -31.04 0.33 -15.67
C ILE A 27 -31.61 0.52 -14.25
N ASN A 28 -32.91 0.28 -14.10
CA ASN A 28 -33.55 0.06 -12.81
C ASN A 28 -32.89 -1.16 -12.14
N THR A 29 -32.09 -0.93 -11.10
CA THR A 29 -31.69 -1.98 -10.16
C THR A 29 -32.74 -2.08 -9.06
N PRO A 30 -33.33 -3.27 -8.82
CA PRO A 30 -34.37 -3.42 -7.82
C PRO A 30 -33.79 -3.34 -6.40
N HIS A 31 -34.50 -2.60 -5.54
CA HIS A 31 -34.37 -2.64 -4.09
C HIS A 31 -34.31 -4.08 -3.58
N ASN A 32 -33.16 -4.49 -3.02
CA ASN A 32 -33.06 -5.76 -2.33
C ASN A 32 -33.48 -5.58 -0.86
N LYS A 33 -34.71 -6.00 -0.55
CA LYS A 33 -35.21 -6.19 0.81
C LYS A 33 -34.44 -7.33 1.47
N MET A 34 -33.78 -7.00 2.58
CA MET A 34 -33.04 -7.93 3.42
C MET A 34 -34.02 -8.86 4.15
N THR A 35 -34.10 -10.14 3.77
CA THR A 35 -34.68 -11.21 4.59
C THR A 35 -33.61 -11.84 5.46
N ARG A 36 -33.74 -11.64 6.78
CA ARG A 36 -32.97 -12.32 7.83
C ARG A 36 -33.23 -13.83 7.80
N ARG A 37 -32.17 -14.65 7.89
CA ARG A 37 -32.16 -15.91 8.64
C ARG A 37 -30.74 -16.29 9.08
N SER A 38 -30.51 -16.08 10.37
CA SER A 38 -29.74 -16.90 11.32
C SER A 38 -28.54 -17.73 10.82
N VAL A 39 -27.33 -17.30 11.21
CA VAL A 39 -26.27 -18.20 11.67
C VAL A 39 -25.73 -17.65 12.99
N SER A 40 -25.51 -18.57 13.91
CA SER A 40 -25.37 -18.47 15.36
C SER A 40 -24.19 -17.65 15.89
N ALA A 41 -24.42 -17.10 17.08
CA ALA A 41 -23.50 -16.37 17.93
C ALA A 41 -22.24 -17.18 18.31
N ILE A 42 -21.10 -16.48 18.35
CA ILE A 42 -19.98 -16.81 19.22
C ILE A 42 -19.55 -15.51 19.90
N ASP A 43 -19.34 -15.65 21.19
CA ASP A 43 -19.27 -14.64 22.25
C ASP A 43 -18.16 -13.59 22.08
N GLY A 44 -18.45 -12.37 22.57
CA GLY A 44 -17.60 -11.18 22.47
C GLY A 44 -18.30 -9.93 23.02
N GLY A 45 -19.18 -10.09 24.02
CA GLY A 45 -19.94 -9.01 24.62
C GLY A 45 -19.16 -8.29 25.74
N ALA A 46 -18.59 -7.13 25.42
CA ALA A 46 -18.39 -6.00 26.36
C ALA A 46 -17.73 -4.79 25.68
N ALA A 47 -16.80 -5.00 24.74
CA ALA A 47 -16.06 -3.91 24.09
C ALA A 47 -16.82 -3.26 22.91
N ALA A 48 -17.71 -4.01 22.23
CA ALA A 48 -18.48 -3.50 21.08
C ALA A 48 -19.62 -2.54 21.47
N ALA A 49 -20.12 -2.61 22.71
CA ALA A 49 -21.20 -1.74 23.19
C ALA A 49 -20.72 -0.31 23.48
N ALA A 50 -19.47 -0.14 23.91
CA ALA A 50 -18.90 1.19 24.17
C ALA A 50 -18.53 1.94 22.87
N ALA A 51 -18.07 1.22 21.84
CA ALA A 51 -17.77 1.80 20.53
C ALA A 51 -19.04 2.21 19.76
N THR A 52 -20.11 1.39 19.85
CA THR A 52 -21.39 1.68 19.19
C THR A 52 -22.19 2.78 19.89
N ALA A 53 -22.05 2.94 21.21
CA ALA A 53 -22.62 4.06 21.95
C ALA A 53 -21.96 5.40 21.56
N GLY A 54 -20.62 5.43 21.39
CA GLY A 54 -19.89 6.64 20.99
C GLY A 54 -20.17 7.11 19.55
N GLU A 55 -20.39 6.19 18.61
CA GLU A 55 -20.79 6.53 17.23
C GLU A 55 -22.26 6.96 17.12
N GLY A 56 -23.14 6.40 17.97
CA GLY A 56 -24.56 6.75 18.05
C GLY A 56 -24.80 8.17 18.58
N GLU A 57 -24.00 8.64 19.56
CA GLU A 57 -24.13 9.99 20.10
C GLU A 57 -23.53 11.08 19.19
N ARG A 58 -22.46 10.76 18.45
CA ARG A 58 -21.78 11.72 17.56
C ARG A 58 -22.59 12.05 16.30
N ARG A 59 -23.57 11.21 15.95
CA ARG A 59 -24.51 11.40 14.83
C ARG A 59 -25.63 12.39 15.10
N ARG A 60 -25.82 12.86 16.34
CA ARG A 60 -27.01 13.66 16.72
C ARG A 60 -27.07 15.06 16.11
N ASN A 61 -26.04 15.55 15.41
CA ASN A 61 -26.04 16.88 14.76
C ASN A 61 -25.35 16.91 13.38
N LEU A 62 -25.18 15.79 12.67
CA LEU A 62 -24.47 15.78 11.38
C LEU A 62 -25.42 16.17 10.24
N LYS A 63 -25.27 17.37 9.69
CA LYS A 63 -26.05 17.79 8.52
C LYS A 63 -25.51 17.09 7.27
N THR A 64 -26.34 16.25 6.69
CA THR A 64 -26.07 15.60 5.40
C THR A 64 -26.78 16.39 4.31
N LEU A 65 -26.06 16.74 3.25
CA LEU A 65 -26.61 17.36 2.05
C LEU A 65 -26.41 16.38 0.89
N ASP A 66 -27.52 15.92 0.32
CA ASP A 66 -27.53 15.06 -0.86
C ASP A 66 -27.99 15.89 -2.06
N LEU A 67 -27.11 16.00 -3.05
CA LEU A 67 -27.32 16.67 -4.33
C LEU A 67 -27.02 15.71 -5.48
N SER A 68 -27.07 14.39 -5.24
CA SER A 68 -26.76 13.38 -6.23
C SER A 68 -27.81 13.31 -7.36
N GLY A 69 -27.38 12.99 -8.58
CA GLY A 69 -28.32 12.76 -9.69
C GLY A 69 -29.06 14.01 -10.21
N MET A 70 -28.67 15.21 -9.77
CA MET A 70 -29.39 16.46 -10.07
C MET A 70 -28.97 17.11 -11.40
N SER A 71 -28.12 16.45 -12.19
CA SER A 71 -27.57 16.99 -13.45
C SER A 71 -26.85 18.34 -13.28
N LEU A 72 -26.26 18.59 -12.11
CA LEU A 72 -25.57 19.84 -11.80
C LEU A 72 -24.31 20.01 -12.66
N ALA A 73 -24.18 21.15 -13.33
CA ALA A 73 -22.95 21.52 -14.02
C ALA A 73 -21.91 22.17 -13.08
N SER A 74 -22.38 22.79 -11.99
CA SER A 74 -21.55 23.46 -10.99
C SER A 74 -22.33 23.65 -9.68
N LEU A 75 -21.63 23.78 -8.55
CA LEU A 75 -22.23 24.25 -7.30
C LEU A 75 -22.25 25.77 -7.22
N SER A 76 -23.42 26.37 -6.97
CA SER A 76 -23.54 27.77 -6.56
C SER A 76 -23.41 27.89 -5.04
N ALA A 77 -22.40 28.62 -4.55
CA ALA A 77 -22.09 28.75 -3.13
C ALA A 77 -23.04 29.67 -2.33
N SER A 78 -24.00 30.32 -2.98
CA SER A 78 -24.72 31.49 -2.44
C SER A 78 -25.85 31.16 -1.46
N SER A 79 -26.45 29.96 -1.51
CA SER A 79 -27.68 29.68 -0.74
C SER A 79 -27.50 28.64 0.36
N ILE A 80 -26.32 28.04 0.50
CA ILE A 80 -26.08 26.88 1.37
C ILE A 80 -25.08 27.26 2.46
N ASN A 81 -25.43 27.01 3.73
CA ASN A 81 -24.48 27.15 4.85
C ASN A 81 -23.51 25.97 4.89
N LEU A 82 -22.50 26.03 4.03
CA LEU A 82 -21.46 25.02 3.81
C LEU A 82 -20.66 24.67 5.09
N ALA A 83 -20.49 25.63 6.00
CA ALA A 83 -19.74 25.41 7.24
C ALA A 83 -20.44 24.43 8.18
N SER A 84 -21.76 24.25 8.04
CA SER A 84 -22.53 23.34 8.89
C SER A 84 -22.66 21.93 8.32
N ILE A 85 -22.24 21.70 7.07
CA ILE A 85 -22.37 20.41 6.40
C ILE A 85 -21.29 19.45 6.89
N SER A 86 -21.71 18.22 7.17
CA SER A 86 -20.87 17.13 7.65
C SER A 86 -20.70 16.03 6.61
N LYS A 87 -21.72 15.78 5.78
CA LYS A 87 -21.64 14.87 4.63
C LYS A 87 -22.21 15.57 3.39
N LEU A 88 -21.49 15.51 2.29
CA LEU A 88 -21.91 16.06 1.01
C LEU A 88 -21.84 14.98 -0.07
N ASP A 89 -22.99 14.68 -0.67
CA ASP A 89 -23.09 13.81 -1.83
C ASP A 89 -23.38 14.65 -3.07
N LEU A 90 -22.48 14.60 -4.04
CA LEU A 90 -22.56 15.24 -5.35
C LEU A 90 -22.43 14.22 -6.48
N SER A 91 -22.61 12.94 -6.17
CA SER A 91 -22.42 11.87 -7.12
C SER A 91 -23.42 11.95 -8.30
N ASN A 92 -23.04 11.39 -9.45
CA ASN A 92 -23.90 11.29 -10.63
C ASN A 92 -24.41 12.66 -11.12
N ASN A 93 -23.51 13.63 -11.25
CA ASN A 93 -23.79 14.95 -11.80
C ASN A 93 -22.90 15.24 -13.02
N ASN A 94 -22.97 16.46 -13.55
CA ASN A 94 -22.21 16.90 -14.72
C ASN A 94 -21.12 17.91 -14.31
N ILE A 95 -20.62 17.82 -13.06
CA ILE A 95 -19.71 18.81 -12.49
C ILE A 95 -18.34 18.67 -13.16
N GLN A 96 -17.86 19.75 -13.78
CA GLN A 96 -16.55 19.76 -14.45
C GLN A 96 -15.43 20.29 -13.55
N LYS A 97 -15.77 21.17 -12.61
CA LYS A 97 -14.82 21.81 -11.69
C LYS A 97 -15.49 22.06 -10.34
N ILE A 98 -14.73 21.86 -9.27
CA ILE A 98 -15.12 22.28 -7.93
C ILE A 98 -14.36 23.57 -7.59
N PRO A 99 -15.05 24.67 -7.24
CA PRO A 99 -14.38 25.90 -6.88
C PRO A 99 -13.55 25.75 -5.60
N GLU A 100 -12.33 26.31 -5.59
CA GLU A 100 -11.45 26.34 -4.41
C GLU A 100 -12.15 26.95 -3.18
N SER A 101 -12.88 28.03 -3.41
CA SER A 101 -13.61 28.75 -2.35
C SER A 101 -14.75 27.93 -1.73
N LEU A 102 -15.28 26.93 -2.44
CA LEU A 102 -16.34 26.07 -1.94
C LEU A 102 -15.78 25.09 -0.91
N VAL A 103 -14.75 24.35 -1.29
CA VAL A 103 -14.16 23.29 -0.46
C VAL A 103 -13.48 23.87 0.77
N ALA A 104 -12.80 25.01 0.64
CA ALA A 104 -12.16 25.70 1.76
C ALA A 104 -13.11 26.09 2.91
N ARG A 105 -14.43 26.16 2.66
CA ARG A 105 -15.44 26.54 3.66
C ARG A 105 -16.08 25.34 4.38
N MET A 106 -15.86 24.11 3.89
CA MET A 106 -16.52 22.90 4.37
C MET A 106 -15.71 22.19 5.48
N LEU A 107 -15.24 22.95 6.47
CA LEU A 107 -14.28 22.45 7.48
C LEU A 107 -14.83 21.34 8.41
N ASN A 108 -16.14 21.11 8.42
CA ASN A 108 -16.79 20.06 9.20
C ASN A 108 -17.10 18.79 8.39
N LEU A 109 -16.70 18.76 7.11
CA LEU A 109 -16.99 17.65 6.21
C LEU A 109 -16.15 16.43 6.62
N TRP A 110 -16.84 15.32 6.89
CA TRP A 110 -16.22 14.01 7.14
C TRP A 110 -16.42 13.04 5.97
N ALA A 111 -17.40 13.27 5.11
CA ALA A 111 -17.64 12.46 3.91
C ALA A 111 -17.97 13.35 2.70
N LEU A 112 -17.23 13.14 1.62
CA LEU A 112 -17.42 13.80 0.33
C LEU A 112 -17.52 12.76 -0.78
N ASP A 113 -18.67 12.72 -1.45
CA ASP A 113 -18.88 11.89 -2.63
C ASP A 113 -19.00 12.78 -3.89
N LEU A 114 -18.11 12.55 -4.85
CA LEU A 114 -18.00 13.22 -6.15
C LEU A 114 -18.03 12.21 -7.30
N GLN A 115 -18.46 10.98 -7.02
CA GLN A 115 -18.47 9.89 -7.99
C GLN A 115 -19.26 10.26 -9.26
N SER A 116 -18.86 9.71 -10.41
CA SER A 116 -19.60 9.86 -11.67
C SER A 116 -19.87 11.33 -12.03
N ASN A 117 -18.80 12.10 -12.18
CA ASN A 117 -18.83 13.49 -12.62
C ASN A 117 -17.85 13.67 -13.80
N GLN A 118 -17.57 14.92 -14.18
CA GLN A 118 -16.68 15.25 -15.31
C GLN A 118 -15.42 15.99 -14.82
N LEU A 119 -14.98 15.73 -13.58
CA LEU A 119 -13.85 16.42 -12.96
C LEU A 119 -12.55 16.04 -13.65
N LYS A 120 -11.80 17.03 -14.10
CA LYS A 120 -10.43 16.86 -14.63
C LYS A 120 -9.35 17.04 -13.56
N THR A 121 -9.67 17.81 -12.53
CA THR A 121 -8.80 18.14 -11.39
C THR A 121 -9.63 18.29 -10.13
N LEU A 122 -9.05 17.99 -8.98
CA LEU A 122 -9.58 18.40 -7.68
C LEU A 122 -8.91 19.71 -7.23
N PRO A 123 -9.61 20.57 -6.48
CA PRO A 123 -9.05 21.78 -5.93
C PRO A 123 -8.02 21.48 -4.83
N ASN A 124 -7.00 22.33 -4.69
CA ASN A 124 -5.97 22.19 -3.67
C ASN A 124 -6.55 22.36 -2.25
N SER A 125 -7.61 23.13 -2.10
CA SER A 125 -8.35 23.30 -0.83
C SER A 125 -8.94 22.01 -0.26
N ILE A 126 -8.90 20.87 -0.97
CA ILE A 126 -9.23 19.56 -0.39
C ILE A 126 -8.37 19.27 0.85
N GLY A 127 -7.11 19.70 0.86
CA GLY A 127 -6.20 19.53 2.01
C GLY A 127 -6.64 20.28 3.27
N CYS A 128 -7.52 21.28 3.15
CA CYS A 128 -8.09 21.98 4.30
C CYS A 128 -9.13 21.12 5.06
N LEU A 129 -9.63 20.04 4.46
CA LEU A 129 -10.65 19.18 5.05
C LEU A 129 -10.05 18.19 6.06
N SER A 130 -9.54 18.72 7.18
CA SER A 130 -8.84 17.93 8.21
C SER A 130 -9.70 16.87 8.91
N LYS A 131 -11.03 16.96 8.81
CA LYS A 131 -12.00 16.00 9.35
C LYS A 131 -12.48 14.96 8.34
N LEU A 132 -12.05 15.06 7.08
CA LEU A 132 -12.48 14.17 6.01
C LEU A 132 -11.99 12.75 6.28
N LYS A 133 -12.93 11.81 6.35
CA LYS A 133 -12.69 10.38 6.52
C LYS A 133 -12.98 9.58 5.25
N PHE A 134 -13.98 9.99 4.48
CA PHE A 134 -14.38 9.32 3.25
C PHE A 134 -14.31 10.30 2.08
N LEU A 135 -13.54 9.94 1.05
CA LEU A 135 -13.48 10.67 -0.21
C LEU A 135 -13.68 9.70 -1.38
N ASN A 136 -14.76 9.91 -2.13
CA ASN A 136 -15.03 9.18 -3.36
C ASN A 136 -14.99 10.15 -4.54
N VAL A 137 -14.04 9.93 -5.45
CA VAL A 137 -13.85 10.70 -6.70
C VAL A 137 -13.88 9.78 -7.92
N SER A 138 -14.44 8.58 -7.75
CA SER A 138 -14.43 7.56 -8.80
C SER A 138 -15.28 7.95 -10.02
N GLY A 139 -14.95 7.43 -11.21
CA GLY A 139 -15.72 7.72 -12.41
C GLY A 139 -15.64 9.19 -12.82
N ASN A 140 -14.43 9.74 -12.84
CA ASN A 140 -14.12 11.10 -13.30
C ASN A 140 -12.99 11.04 -14.35
N TYR A 141 -12.42 12.19 -14.72
CA TYR A 141 -11.32 12.31 -15.67
C TYR A 141 -10.04 12.84 -15.01
N LEU A 142 -9.82 12.51 -13.72
CA LEU A 142 -8.67 13.01 -12.97
C LEU A 142 -7.37 12.42 -13.52
N GLN A 143 -6.42 13.28 -13.87
CA GLN A 143 -5.07 12.85 -14.29
C GLN A 143 -4.09 12.77 -13.11
N PHE A 144 -4.35 13.52 -12.05
CA PHE A 144 -3.59 13.55 -10.81
C PHE A 144 -4.51 13.88 -9.64
N LEU A 145 -4.12 13.43 -8.45
CA LEU A 145 -4.65 13.96 -7.19
C LEU A 145 -3.80 15.16 -6.77
N PRO A 146 -4.39 16.24 -6.22
CA PRO A 146 -3.62 17.38 -5.75
C PRO A 146 -2.72 16.95 -4.61
N LYS A 147 -1.49 17.48 -4.54
CA LYS A 147 -0.53 17.11 -3.48
C LYS A 147 -1.11 17.33 -2.09
N THR A 148 -1.92 18.37 -1.91
CA THR A 148 -2.58 18.72 -0.64
C THR A 148 -3.57 17.65 -0.13
N ILE A 149 -3.92 16.63 -0.92
CA ILE A 149 -4.67 15.49 -0.38
C ILE A 149 -3.91 14.77 0.74
N GLU A 150 -2.59 14.87 0.75
CA GLU A 150 -1.71 14.37 1.82
C GLU A 150 -2.05 15.02 3.18
N ASP A 151 -2.59 16.24 3.19
CA ASP A 151 -2.96 16.97 4.42
C ASP A 151 -4.28 16.47 5.05
N CYS A 152 -5.04 15.64 4.34
CA CYS A 152 -6.27 15.02 4.85
C CYS A 152 -5.98 13.89 5.84
N ARG A 153 -5.26 14.15 6.94
CA ARG A 153 -4.74 13.14 7.87
C ARG A 153 -5.78 12.25 8.56
N SER A 154 -7.05 12.67 8.56
CA SER A 154 -8.17 11.86 9.08
C SER A 154 -8.76 10.89 8.06
N LEU A 155 -8.24 10.84 6.83
CA LEU A 155 -8.81 10.05 5.74
C LEU A 155 -8.66 8.55 6.03
N GLU A 156 -9.79 7.85 6.02
CA GLU A 156 -9.91 6.41 6.28
C GLU A 156 -10.18 5.64 4.98
N GLU A 157 -10.90 6.25 4.03
CA GLU A 157 -11.22 5.65 2.74
C GLU A 157 -11.03 6.64 1.59
N LEU A 158 -10.22 6.24 0.60
CA LEU A 158 -10.03 6.96 -0.65
C LEU A 158 -10.39 6.07 -1.83
N ASN A 159 -11.43 6.45 -2.56
CA ASN A 159 -11.83 5.79 -3.80
C ASN A 159 -11.61 6.73 -4.99
N ALA A 160 -10.60 6.44 -5.80
CA ALA A 160 -10.25 7.15 -7.04
C ALA A 160 -10.29 6.22 -8.26
N ASN A 161 -11.10 5.18 -8.20
CA ASN A 161 -11.32 4.23 -9.29
C ASN A 161 -11.81 4.91 -10.58
N PHE A 162 -11.58 4.29 -11.74
CA PHE A 162 -12.11 4.75 -13.03
C PHE A 162 -11.79 6.23 -13.31
N ASN A 163 -10.51 6.55 -13.30
CA ASN A 163 -9.97 7.87 -13.62
C ASN A 163 -8.82 7.71 -14.63
N GLU A 164 -8.03 8.76 -14.82
CA GLU A 164 -6.87 8.76 -15.70
C GLU A 164 -5.55 8.99 -14.95
N LEU A 165 -5.51 8.61 -13.66
CA LEU A 165 -4.36 8.88 -12.78
C LEU A 165 -3.10 8.22 -13.33
N THR A 166 -2.05 9.01 -13.53
CA THR A 166 -0.74 8.51 -13.98
C THR A 166 0.20 8.24 -12.82
N ARG A 167 -0.01 8.91 -11.68
CA ARG A 167 0.73 8.76 -10.43
C ARG A 167 -0.14 9.07 -9.21
N LEU A 168 0.26 8.54 -8.06
CA LEU A 168 -0.22 9.01 -6.76
C LEU A 168 0.78 10.04 -6.19
N PRO A 169 0.37 10.88 -5.23
CA PRO A 169 1.26 11.75 -4.49
C PRO A 169 2.34 10.95 -3.73
N ASP A 170 3.59 11.43 -3.74
CA ASP A 170 4.75 10.66 -3.28
C ASP A 170 4.79 10.45 -1.76
N ALA A 171 4.08 11.28 -0.97
CA ALA A 171 4.03 11.19 0.48
C ALA A 171 2.68 10.69 1.01
N ILE A 172 1.81 10.14 0.13
CA ILE A 172 0.48 9.66 0.50
C ILE A 172 0.52 8.71 1.71
N GLY A 173 1.52 7.83 1.78
CA GLY A 173 1.63 6.86 2.86
C GLY A 173 2.38 7.33 4.11
N PHE A 174 3.07 8.47 4.05
CA PHE A 174 3.66 9.10 5.23
C PHE A 174 2.63 9.92 6.01
N GLU A 175 1.69 10.55 5.30
CA GLU A 175 0.72 11.45 5.92
C GLU A 175 -0.64 10.79 6.21
N LEU A 176 -1.16 9.96 5.29
CA LEU A 176 -2.49 9.33 5.43
C LEU A 176 -2.44 8.04 6.26
N THR A 177 -1.86 8.12 7.45
CA THR A 177 -1.63 6.96 8.34
C THR A 177 -2.91 6.27 8.85
N ASN A 178 -4.06 6.95 8.79
CA ASN A 178 -5.38 6.40 9.13
C ASN A 178 -6.08 5.68 7.97
N LEU A 179 -5.50 5.70 6.76
CA LEU A 179 -6.15 5.14 5.58
C LEU A 179 -6.27 3.62 5.71
N THR A 180 -7.51 3.13 5.65
CA THR A 180 -7.85 1.71 5.74
C THR A 180 -8.19 1.11 4.38
N LYS A 181 -8.66 1.93 3.44
CA LYS A 181 -9.00 1.50 2.09
C LYS A 181 -8.50 2.48 1.05
N LEU A 182 -7.69 1.98 0.12
CA LEU A 182 -7.22 2.70 -1.05
C LEU A 182 -7.67 1.93 -2.30
N SER A 183 -8.51 2.57 -3.11
CA SER A 183 -9.00 2.02 -4.37
C SER A 183 -8.63 2.96 -5.52
N VAL A 184 -7.77 2.48 -6.41
CA VAL A 184 -7.21 3.23 -7.55
C VAL A 184 -7.28 2.38 -8.84
N ASN A 185 -8.25 1.49 -8.93
CA ASN A 185 -8.39 0.61 -10.08
C ASN A 185 -8.82 1.34 -11.36
N SER A 186 -8.56 0.73 -12.52
CA SER A 186 -8.92 1.30 -13.83
C SER A 186 -8.34 2.71 -14.02
N ASN A 187 -7.03 2.84 -13.85
CA ASN A 187 -6.27 4.07 -14.01
C ASN A 187 -5.07 3.83 -14.95
N LYS A 188 -4.12 4.76 -15.01
CA LYS A 188 -2.91 4.69 -15.84
C LYS A 188 -1.64 4.65 -14.99
N LEU A 189 -1.72 4.15 -13.75
CA LEU A 189 -0.60 4.13 -12.81
C LEU A 189 0.50 3.21 -13.32
N VAL A 190 1.73 3.73 -13.36
CA VAL A 190 2.93 2.94 -13.72
C VAL A 190 3.64 2.40 -12.47
N LEU A 191 3.54 3.12 -11.36
CA LEU A 191 4.13 2.74 -10.08
C LEU A 191 3.21 3.15 -8.94
N LEU A 192 3.29 2.41 -7.84
CA LEU A 192 2.85 2.90 -6.53
C LEU A 192 4.05 3.56 -5.85
N PRO A 193 3.90 4.74 -5.22
CA PRO A 193 5.02 5.38 -4.53
C PRO A 193 5.47 4.52 -3.34
N ASN A 194 6.77 4.52 -3.04
CA ASN A 194 7.34 3.74 -1.92
C ASN A 194 6.67 4.05 -0.58
N SER A 195 6.14 5.26 -0.42
CA SER A 195 5.39 5.64 0.78
C SER A 195 4.19 4.72 1.05
N VAL A 196 3.58 4.10 0.03
CA VAL A 196 2.41 3.20 0.20
C VAL A 196 2.67 2.12 1.23
N SER A 197 3.91 1.60 1.31
CA SER A 197 4.32 0.62 2.31
C SER A 197 4.16 1.10 3.76
N TYR A 198 4.07 2.41 4.01
CA TYR A 198 3.92 3.00 5.34
C TYR A 198 2.46 3.26 5.74
N LEU A 199 1.48 2.86 4.91
CA LEU A 199 0.07 2.88 5.27
C LEU A 199 -0.26 1.75 6.25
N THR A 200 0.25 1.83 7.48
CA THR A 200 0.16 0.74 8.47
C THR A 200 -1.26 0.34 8.86
N SER A 201 -2.24 1.24 8.67
CA SER A 201 -3.66 0.99 8.91
C SER A 201 -4.41 0.39 7.72
N LEU A 202 -3.75 0.27 6.55
CA LEU A 202 -4.37 -0.17 5.32
C LEU A 202 -4.82 -1.63 5.42
N ARG A 203 -6.07 -1.89 5.05
CA ARG A 203 -6.70 -3.21 5.02
C ARG A 203 -6.99 -3.66 3.60
N VAL A 204 -7.32 -2.73 2.71
CA VAL A 204 -7.67 -3.01 1.33
C VAL A 204 -6.89 -2.10 0.40
N LEU A 205 -6.12 -2.71 -0.51
CA LEU A 205 -5.47 -2.04 -1.63
C LEU A 205 -5.98 -2.67 -2.93
N ASP A 206 -6.74 -1.89 -3.70
CA ASP A 206 -7.18 -2.27 -5.05
C ASP A 206 -6.54 -1.37 -6.09
N ALA A 207 -5.58 -1.92 -6.85
CA ALA A 207 -4.85 -1.25 -7.91
C ALA A 207 -4.91 -2.04 -9.23
N ARG A 208 -5.94 -2.88 -9.42
CA ARG A 208 -6.13 -3.63 -10.67
C ARG A 208 -6.38 -2.72 -11.87
N LEU A 209 -6.24 -3.27 -13.08
CA LEU A 209 -6.48 -2.53 -14.34
C LEU A 209 -5.66 -1.23 -14.40
N ASN A 210 -4.36 -1.36 -14.17
CA ASN A 210 -3.38 -0.28 -14.28
C ASN A 210 -2.23 -0.71 -15.21
N ARG A 211 -1.08 -0.06 -15.12
CA ARG A 211 0.14 -0.37 -15.89
C ARG A 211 1.34 -0.53 -14.94
N LEU A 212 1.09 -1.06 -13.75
CA LEU A 212 2.11 -1.18 -12.70
C LEU A 212 3.26 -2.05 -13.19
N SER A 213 4.49 -1.51 -13.19
CA SER A 213 5.68 -2.28 -13.55
C SER A 213 6.24 -3.08 -12.38
N SER A 214 6.02 -2.61 -11.16
CA SER A 214 6.46 -3.25 -9.92
C SER A 214 5.61 -2.79 -8.74
N LEU A 215 5.74 -3.50 -7.62
CA LEU A 215 5.23 -3.07 -6.31
C LEU A 215 6.40 -2.54 -5.45
N PRO A 216 6.12 -1.71 -4.43
CA PRO A 216 7.13 -1.30 -3.47
C PRO A 216 7.83 -2.49 -2.79
N GLU A 217 9.11 -2.35 -2.44
CA GLU A 217 9.88 -3.45 -1.83
C GLU A 217 9.53 -3.70 -0.37
N ASP A 218 9.11 -2.69 0.41
CA ASP A 218 8.90 -2.80 1.86
C ASP A 218 7.45 -3.13 2.27
N LEU A 219 6.73 -3.96 1.50
CA LEU A 219 5.31 -4.27 1.77
C LEU A 219 5.10 -4.97 3.13
N GLU A 220 6.12 -5.54 3.75
CA GLU A 220 6.03 -6.17 5.08
C GLU A 220 5.53 -5.20 6.17
N ASN A 221 5.63 -3.89 5.95
CA ASN A 221 5.15 -2.84 6.85
C ASN A 221 3.61 -2.71 6.87
N LEU A 222 2.92 -3.25 5.85
CA LEU A 222 1.46 -3.24 5.76
C LEU A 222 0.83 -4.35 6.62
N VAL A 223 1.11 -4.28 7.93
CA VAL A 223 0.78 -5.32 8.92
C VAL A 223 -0.72 -5.60 9.05
N ASN A 224 -1.58 -4.68 8.63
CA ASN A 224 -3.04 -4.82 8.68
C ASN A 224 -3.67 -5.15 7.31
N LEU A 225 -2.89 -5.28 6.24
CA LEU A 225 -3.44 -5.50 4.90
C LEU A 225 -4.05 -6.89 4.80
N GLN A 226 -5.33 -6.93 4.38
CA GLN A 226 -6.13 -8.14 4.26
C GLN A 226 -6.40 -8.48 2.80
N VAL A 227 -6.59 -7.47 1.95
CA VAL A 227 -6.89 -7.64 0.53
C VAL A 227 -5.90 -6.83 -0.29
N LEU A 228 -5.14 -7.52 -1.13
CA LEU A 228 -4.28 -6.93 -2.14
C LEU A 228 -4.73 -7.39 -3.51
N ASN A 229 -5.25 -6.46 -4.32
CA ASN A 229 -5.60 -6.72 -5.71
C ASN A 229 -4.74 -5.86 -6.64
N VAL A 230 -3.89 -6.53 -7.42
CA VAL A 230 -3.02 -5.94 -8.45
C VAL A 230 -3.18 -6.71 -9.77
N SER A 231 -4.33 -7.33 -9.99
CA SER A 231 -4.61 -8.07 -11.21
C SER A 231 -4.74 -7.15 -12.43
N GLN A 232 -4.62 -7.73 -13.61
CA GLN A 232 -4.84 -7.02 -14.88
C GLN A 232 -3.92 -5.79 -15.05
N ASN A 233 -2.66 -5.88 -14.60
CA ASN A 233 -1.58 -4.98 -15.04
C ASN A 233 -0.87 -5.53 -16.29
N PHE A 234 -1.35 -6.66 -16.84
CA PHE A 234 -0.97 -7.27 -18.11
C PHE A 234 0.54 -7.46 -18.22
N GLN A 235 1.16 -7.13 -19.36
CA GLN A 235 2.59 -7.27 -19.57
C GLN A 235 3.49 -6.37 -18.68
N HIS A 236 2.92 -5.45 -17.91
CA HIS A 236 3.71 -4.50 -17.14
C HIS A 236 4.23 -5.10 -15.84
N LEU A 237 3.39 -5.82 -15.09
CA LEU A 237 3.78 -6.42 -13.82
C LEU A 237 4.38 -7.80 -14.05
N THR A 238 5.71 -7.89 -14.09
CA THR A 238 6.42 -9.14 -14.42
C THR A 238 6.96 -9.90 -13.22
N THR A 239 7.02 -9.26 -12.05
CA THR A 239 7.57 -9.84 -10.82
C THR A 239 6.83 -9.32 -9.60
N LEU A 240 6.83 -10.10 -8.52
CA LEU A 240 6.38 -9.66 -7.20
C LEU A 240 7.60 -9.59 -6.26
N PRO A 241 7.68 -8.56 -5.39
CA PRO A 241 8.75 -8.49 -4.41
C PRO A 241 8.59 -9.56 -3.34
N TYR A 242 9.72 -9.95 -2.73
CA TYR A 242 9.76 -10.97 -1.67
C TYR A 242 8.91 -10.58 -0.45
N SER A 243 8.70 -9.29 -0.22
CA SER A 243 7.88 -8.77 0.88
C SER A 243 6.40 -9.10 0.79
N VAL A 244 5.88 -9.47 -0.39
CA VAL A 244 4.47 -9.89 -0.54
C VAL A 244 4.17 -11.10 0.35
N GLY A 245 5.10 -12.05 0.45
CA GLY A 245 4.95 -13.21 1.33
C GLY A 245 5.04 -12.90 2.83
N LEU A 246 5.42 -11.68 3.20
CA LEU A 246 5.56 -11.22 4.58
C LEU A 246 4.34 -10.40 5.06
N LEU A 247 3.30 -10.27 4.23
CA LEU A 247 2.03 -9.64 4.60
C LEU A 247 1.25 -10.53 5.58
N ILE A 248 1.56 -10.42 6.88
CA ILE A 248 1.09 -11.33 7.94
C ILE A 248 -0.44 -11.39 8.10
N SER A 249 -1.16 -10.35 7.68
CA SER A 249 -2.62 -10.26 7.78
C SER A 249 -3.35 -10.58 6.49
N LEU A 250 -2.64 -10.90 5.40
CA LEU A 250 -3.22 -11.05 4.07
C LEU A 250 -4.16 -12.26 4.01
N VAL A 251 -5.38 -12.02 3.51
CA VAL A 251 -6.45 -13.00 3.36
C VAL A 251 -6.73 -13.26 1.88
N GLU A 252 -6.68 -12.22 1.05
CA GLU A 252 -6.89 -12.30 -0.39
C GLU A 252 -5.75 -11.61 -1.14
N LEU A 253 -5.14 -12.37 -2.06
CA LEU A 253 -4.14 -11.88 -3.00
C LEU A 253 -4.60 -12.20 -4.42
N ASP A 254 -4.84 -11.17 -5.21
CA ASP A 254 -5.15 -11.30 -6.63
C ASP A 254 -4.06 -10.64 -7.47
N VAL A 255 -3.30 -11.47 -8.17
CA VAL A 255 -2.21 -11.11 -9.09
C VAL A 255 -2.47 -11.68 -10.48
N SER A 256 -3.73 -12.03 -10.79
CA SER A 256 -4.13 -12.60 -12.08
C SER A 256 -3.93 -11.64 -13.25
N TYR A 257 -3.82 -12.18 -14.46
CA TYR A 257 -3.67 -11.45 -15.73
C TYR A 257 -2.52 -10.43 -15.70
N ASN A 258 -1.35 -10.90 -15.31
CA ASN A 258 -0.09 -10.15 -15.31
C ASN A 258 0.97 -10.87 -16.17
N GLY A 259 2.19 -10.34 -16.20
CA GLY A 259 3.33 -10.92 -16.90
C GLY A 259 4.23 -11.73 -15.98
N ILE A 260 3.71 -12.25 -14.86
CA ILE A 260 4.53 -12.86 -13.81
C ILE A 260 4.99 -14.25 -14.26
N THR A 261 6.31 -14.48 -14.26
CA THR A 261 6.89 -15.78 -14.61
C THR A 261 7.28 -16.60 -13.39
N VAL A 262 7.65 -15.94 -12.30
CA VAL A 262 8.06 -16.59 -11.05
C VAL A 262 7.36 -15.91 -9.87
N LEU A 263 6.68 -16.70 -9.05
CA LEU A 263 6.18 -16.26 -7.76
C LEU A 263 7.29 -16.35 -6.70
N PRO A 264 7.41 -15.39 -5.78
CA PRO A 264 8.47 -15.42 -4.77
C PRO A 264 8.21 -16.51 -3.73
N ASP A 265 9.24 -17.29 -3.38
CA ASP A 265 9.18 -18.38 -2.38
C ASP A 265 8.57 -17.95 -1.04
N SER A 266 8.71 -16.66 -0.69
CA SER A 266 8.08 -16.01 0.45
C SER A 266 6.56 -16.28 0.56
N LEU A 267 5.84 -16.54 -0.53
CA LEU A 267 4.40 -16.81 -0.50
C LEU A 267 4.04 -18.02 0.39
N GLY A 268 4.97 -18.95 0.61
CA GLY A 268 4.81 -20.04 1.57
C GLY A 268 4.63 -19.55 3.02
N CYS A 269 5.04 -18.32 3.34
CA CYS A 269 4.91 -17.73 4.68
C CYS A 269 3.52 -17.14 4.96
N LEU A 270 2.63 -17.03 3.97
CA LEU A 270 1.31 -16.44 4.14
C LEU A 270 0.38 -17.37 4.94
N ARG A 271 0.29 -17.14 6.25
CA ARG A 271 -0.48 -18.00 7.17
C ARG A 271 -1.99 -17.79 7.13
N ARG A 272 -2.44 -16.58 6.74
CA ARG A 272 -3.86 -16.19 6.78
C ARG A 272 -4.53 -16.17 5.40
N ILE A 273 -3.77 -16.43 4.34
CA ILE A 273 -4.27 -16.40 2.97
C ILE A 273 -5.32 -17.50 2.78
N GLN A 274 -6.47 -17.09 2.25
CA GLN A 274 -7.63 -17.94 1.95
C GLN A 274 -7.90 -17.97 0.45
N LYS A 275 -7.59 -16.88 -0.26
CA LYS A 275 -7.79 -16.76 -1.69
C LYS A 275 -6.52 -16.22 -2.35
N LEU A 276 -6.00 -17.00 -3.29
CA LEU A 276 -4.86 -16.63 -4.13
C LEU A 276 -5.26 -16.83 -5.59
N SER A 277 -5.21 -15.77 -6.37
CA SER A 277 -5.54 -15.80 -7.80
C SER A 277 -4.30 -15.41 -8.61
N VAL A 278 -3.80 -16.36 -9.41
CA VAL A 278 -2.58 -16.22 -10.22
C VAL A 278 -2.83 -16.54 -11.69
N GLU A 279 -4.09 -16.79 -12.07
CA GLU A 279 -4.50 -17.14 -13.43
C GLU A 279 -4.07 -16.10 -14.47
N GLY A 280 -3.88 -16.50 -15.73
CA GLY A 280 -3.52 -15.57 -16.80
C GLY A 280 -2.10 -15.01 -16.71
N ASN A 281 -1.21 -15.64 -15.93
CA ASN A 281 0.23 -15.35 -15.90
C ASN A 281 1.03 -16.44 -16.63
N PRO A 282 2.14 -16.09 -17.32
CA PRO A 282 3.05 -17.06 -17.94
C PRO A 282 3.98 -17.72 -16.90
N LEU A 283 3.40 -18.36 -15.87
CA LEU A 283 4.14 -18.94 -14.74
C LEU A 283 5.02 -20.11 -15.19
N ILE A 284 6.29 -20.03 -14.80
CA ILE A 284 7.30 -21.09 -14.89
C ILE A 284 7.49 -21.75 -13.52
N SER A 285 7.42 -20.96 -12.44
CA SER A 285 7.54 -21.44 -11.06
C SER A 285 6.55 -20.67 -10.17
N PRO A 286 5.53 -21.33 -9.59
CA PRO A 286 5.29 -22.77 -9.60
C PRO A 286 4.76 -23.24 -10.98
N PRO A 287 4.99 -24.51 -11.37
CA PRO A 287 4.34 -25.09 -12.54
C PRO A 287 2.81 -25.01 -12.42
N PHE A 288 2.12 -24.88 -13.54
CA PHE A 288 0.68 -24.68 -13.57
C PHE A 288 -0.08 -25.85 -12.91
N GLU A 289 0.46 -27.07 -12.99
CA GLU A 289 -0.12 -28.26 -12.37
C GLU A 289 -0.19 -28.15 -10.84
N VAL A 290 0.75 -27.42 -10.22
CA VAL A 290 0.73 -27.15 -8.78
C VAL A 290 -0.32 -26.10 -8.44
N VAL A 291 -0.52 -25.11 -9.32
CA VAL A 291 -1.54 -24.08 -9.15
C VAL A 291 -2.94 -24.70 -9.22
N GLU A 292 -3.17 -25.61 -10.16
CA GLU A 292 -4.47 -26.31 -10.33
C GLU A 292 -4.85 -27.19 -9.14
N GLN A 293 -3.86 -27.75 -8.42
CA GLN A 293 -4.10 -28.51 -7.18
C GLN A 293 -4.61 -27.63 -6.02
N GLY A 294 -4.54 -26.32 -6.16
CA GLY A 294 -5.10 -25.35 -5.23
C GLY A 294 -4.08 -24.74 -4.26
N LEU A 295 -4.62 -23.93 -3.35
CA LEU A 295 -3.82 -23.05 -2.49
C LEU A 295 -2.83 -23.79 -1.59
N GLU A 296 -3.23 -24.93 -1.01
CA GLU A 296 -2.37 -25.66 -0.07
C GLU A 296 -1.19 -26.35 -0.77
N ALA A 297 -1.39 -26.92 -1.96
CA ALA A 297 -0.31 -27.47 -2.78
C ALA A 297 0.69 -26.38 -3.19
N LEU A 298 0.18 -25.20 -3.59
CA LEU A 298 1.02 -24.04 -3.90
C LEU A 298 1.83 -23.57 -2.69
N LYS A 299 1.21 -23.45 -1.50
CA LYS A 299 1.93 -23.09 -0.27
C LYS A 299 3.02 -24.09 0.08
N GLN A 300 2.73 -25.38 -0.05
CA GLN A 300 3.69 -26.43 0.22
C GLN A 300 4.89 -26.33 -0.73
N TYR A 301 4.63 -26.22 -2.04
CA TYR A 301 5.68 -26.03 -3.05
C TYR A 301 6.56 -24.82 -2.74
N MET A 302 5.96 -23.68 -2.41
CA MET A 302 6.70 -22.46 -2.08
C MET A 302 7.54 -22.61 -0.81
N SER A 303 7.00 -23.29 0.20
CA SER A 303 7.70 -23.55 1.46
C SER A 303 8.89 -24.49 1.26
N GLU A 304 8.74 -25.52 0.43
CA GLU A 304 9.82 -26.44 0.07
C GLU A 304 10.93 -25.71 -0.68
N LYS A 305 10.58 -24.91 -1.71
CA LYS A 305 11.52 -24.05 -2.45
C LYS A 305 12.30 -23.12 -1.54
N MET A 306 11.61 -22.49 -0.59
CA MET A 306 12.24 -21.63 0.41
C MET A 306 13.29 -22.40 1.23
N THR A 307 12.98 -23.63 1.69
CA THR A 307 13.95 -24.44 2.45
C THR A 307 15.12 -24.95 1.63
N GLU A 308 14.93 -25.23 0.34
CA GLU A 308 16.01 -25.63 -0.58
C GLU A 308 17.00 -24.48 -0.82
N SER A 309 16.49 -23.27 -1.04
CA SER A 309 17.30 -22.07 -1.24
C SER A 309 18.29 -21.83 -0.09
N TYR A 310 17.84 -22.05 1.16
CA TYR A 310 18.70 -21.95 2.34
C TYR A 310 19.78 -23.05 2.42
N LYS A 311 19.49 -24.28 2.00
CA LYS A 311 20.46 -25.39 2.00
C LYS A 311 21.61 -25.17 1.00
N THR A 312 21.35 -24.45 -0.09
CA THR A 312 22.36 -24.18 -1.14
C THR A 312 23.25 -22.97 -0.88
N THR A 313 22.98 -22.15 0.15
CA THR A 313 23.93 -21.08 0.53
C THR A 313 25.14 -21.67 1.26
N PRO A 314 26.38 -21.58 0.72
CA PRO A 314 27.55 -22.11 1.42
C PRO A 314 27.78 -21.25 2.66
N THR A 315 27.63 -21.85 3.83
CA THR A 315 28.12 -21.27 5.08
C THR A 315 29.62 -21.06 4.90
N LYS A 316 30.07 -19.80 4.79
CA LYS A 316 31.49 -19.46 4.95
C LYS A 316 31.86 -19.85 6.37
N LYS A 317 32.37 -21.08 6.56
CA LYS A 317 32.97 -21.54 7.80
C LYS A 317 34.04 -20.51 8.18
N LYS A 318 33.78 -19.72 9.23
CA LYS A 318 34.85 -18.98 9.91
C LYS A 318 35.86 -20.03 10.37
N LYS A 319 37.05 -20.02 9.76
CA LYS A 319 38.19 -20.78 10.27
C LYS A 319 38.52 -20.20 11.64
N SER A 320 38.20 -20.96 12.68
CA SER A 320 38.68 -20.74 14.04
C SER A 320 40.20 -20.94 14.01
N TRP A 321 40.97 -19.88 14.24
CA TRP A 321 42.39 -20.01 14.57
C TRP A 321 42.50 -20.11 16.09
N GLY A 322 43.17 -21.17 16.54
CA GLY A 322 43.24 -21.60 17.92
C GLY A 322 43.92 -20.62 18.88
N ILE A 323 43.62 -20.89 20.14
CA ILE A 323 44.13 -20.29 21.37
C ILE A 323 45.67 -20.38 21.41
N GLY A 324 46.33 -19.23 21.53
CA GLY A 324 47.74 -19.10 21.90
C GLY A 324 47.88 -18.08 23.02
N LYS A 325 48.15 -18.56 24.24
CA LYS A 325 48.51 -17.77 25.42
C LYS A 325 49.86 -17.08 25.21
N PHE A 326 49.97 -15.77 25.47
CA PHE A 326 51.18 -15.09 25.96
C PHE A 326 50.72 -13.85 26.74
N VAL A 327 50.66 -13.91 28.08
CA VAL A 327 51.70 -13.56 29.07
C VAL A 327 52.18 -12.11 28.97
N LYS A 328 51.88 -11.41 30.05
CA LYS A 328 52.08 -10.00 30.40
C LYS A 328 53.51 -9.78 30.86
N TYR A 329 54.22 -8.81 30.28
CA TYR A 329 55.31 -8.11 30.96
C TYR A 329 55.18 -6.62 30.70
N GLY A 330 55.14 -5.84 31.79
CA GLY A 330 55.34 -4.40 31.78
C GLY A 330 56.74 -4.07 32.30
N LEU A 331 57.21 -2.87 31.93
CA LEU A 331 58.22 -1.97 32.56
C LEU A 331 58.68 -1.02 31.45
N SER A 332 58.14 0.19 31.36
CA SER A 332 58.69 1.45 31.92
C SER A 332 60.04 1.86 31.32
N SER A 333 60.07 2.99 30.61
CA SER A 333 60.94 4.17 30.85
C SER A 333 61.21 4.97 29.56
N SER A 334 60.67 6.19 29.52
CA SER A 334 61.28 7.38 28.89
C SER A 334 62.47 7.85 29.75
N PRO A 335 63.40 8.75 29.34
CA PRO A 335 63.18 9.88 28.41
C PRO A 335 64.35 10.30 27.48
N GLY A 336 64.07 11.20 26.52
CA GLY A 336 65.11 11.95 25.80
C GLY A 336 64.55 12.95 24.79
N ARG A 337 64.73 14.25 25.06
CA ARG A 337 64.33 15.42 24.26
C ARG A 337 65.12 15.55 22.95
N GLY A 338 64.51 16.15 21.92
CA GLY A 338 65.24 16.75 20.79
C GLY A 338 64.33 17.28 19.69
N THR A 339 64.37 18.59 19.47
CA THR A 339 63.58 19.44 18.56
C THR A 339 64.01 19.36 17.08
N GLY A 340 63.09 19.58 16.13
CA GLY A 340 63.47 19.99 14.76
C GLY A 340 62.40 19.80 13.69
N ARG A 341 61.98 20.89 13.04
CA ARG A 341 61.01 20.99 11.93
C ARG A 341 61.67 20.64 10.57
N GLY A 342 60.88 20.20 9.59
CA GLY A 342 61.21 20.38 8.15
C GLY A 342 60.70 19.32 7.17
N ASP A 343 59.52 19.59 6.60
CA ASP A 343 59.03 19.40 5.20
C ASP A 343 59.53 18.25 4.27
N GLY A 344 58.59 17.64 3.52
CA GLY A 344 58.92 16.86 2.31
C GLY A 344 58.03 15.66 1.91
N ARG A 345 56.96 15.95 1.15
CA ARG A 345 56.37 15.21 -0.01
C ARG A 345 55.83 13.76 0.05
N GLU A 346 54.55 13.68 -0.35
CA GLU A 346 53.85 12.77 -1.29
C GLU A 346 53.87 11.23 -1.12
N GLY A 347 52.66 10.64 -1.08
CA GLY A 347 52.41 9.22 -1.36
C GLY A 347 51.01 8.74 -0.93
N PHE A 348 50.20 8.31 -1.90
CA PHE A 348 48.79 7.89 -1.78
C PHE A 348 48.55 6.53 -1.06
N ILE A 349 47.28 6.36 -0.63
CA ILE A 349 46.41 5.14 -0.58
C ILE A 349 45.93 4.64 0.80
N ASN A 350 44.59 4.61 0.90
CA ASN A 350 43.62 3.82 1.69
C ASN A 350 43.44 3.94 3.22
N VAL A 351 42.22 4.38 3.55
CA VAL A 351 41.19 3.70 4.37
C VAL A 351 41.67 3.06 5.67
N SER A 352 41.41 3.76 6.78
CA SER A 352 40.63 3.22 7.90
C SER A 352 40.21 4.32 8.89
N ASP A 353 39.13 4.00 9.61
CA ASP A 353 38.77 4.49 10.94
C ASP A 353 37.85 5.72 11.09
N TYR A 354 36.56 5.38 11.14
CA TYR A 354 35.66 5.68 12.27
C TYR A 354 36.20 6.67 13.33
N ARG A 355 35.58 7.85 13.42
CA ARG A 355 35.15 8.40 14.73
C ARG A 355 33.78 9.06 14.66
N GLN A 356 33.01 8.67 15.66
CA GLN A 356 31.70 9.07 16.17
C GLN A 356 31.84 10.49 16.79
N ILE A 357 30.85 11.40 16.72
CA ILE A 357 29.81 11.62 17.77
C ILE A 357 28.96 12.88 17.39
N ASP A 358 27.63 12.75 17.61
CA ASP A 358 26.53 13.69 17.97
C ASP A 358 26.35 15.05 17.28
N GLY A 359 25.15 15.55 16.98
CA GLY A 359 23.76 15.19 17.28
C GLY A 359 22.85 16.26 16.61
N ILE A 360 21.58 15.97 16.27
CA ILE A 360 20.40 16.47 17.00
C ILE A 360 19.16 15.69 16.49
N ALA A 361 18.40 15.19 17.47
CA ALA A 361 16.96 14.87 17.52
C ALA A 361 16.34 13.72 16.68
N SER A 362 15.78 12.75 17.42
CA SER A 362 14.98 11.59 16.97
C SER A 362 13.55 11.94 16.53
N PRO A 363 12.80 10.95 16.01
CA PRO A 363 11.73 10.40 16.86
C PRO A 363 12.02 8.96 17.31
N ARG A 364 12.10 8.77 18.62
CA ARG A 364 12.12 7.46 19.28
C ARG A 364 10.71 6.85 19.17
N HIS A 365 10.69 5.54 18.92
CA HIS A 365 9.54 4.61 18.88
C HIS A 365 8.94 4.26 17.52
N VAL A 366 9.73 3.73 16.58
CA VAL A 366 9.21 2.76 15.58
C VAL A 366 10.29 1.72 15.23
N SER A 367 10.58 0.79 16.14
CA SER A 367 11.38 -0.41 15.80
C SER A 367 11.27 -1.48 16.88
N LEU A 368 10.08 -2.00 17.12
CA LEU A 368 9.90 -3.21 17.95
C LEU A 368 9.34 -4.42 17.19
N PHE A 369 9.04 -4.29 15.89
CA PHE A 369 8.66 -5.43 15.06
C PHE A 369 9.29 -5.31 13.67
N ASN A 370 10.55 -5.70 13.56
CA ASN A 370 11.10 -6.07 12.27
C ASN A 370 10.78 -7.56 12.05
N PRO A 371 9.83 -7.93 11.17
CA PRO A 371 9.43 -9.32 10.95
C PRO A 371 10.58 -10.20 10.43
N ARG A 372 11.66 -9.61 9.90
CA ARG A 372 12.88 -10.36 9.53
C ARG A 372 13.53 -11.09 10.71
N ARG A 373 13.28 -10.66 11.96
CA ARG A 373 13.78 -11.32 13.18
C ARG A 373 12.88 -12.45 13.69
N LEU A 374 11.61 -12.50 13.28
CA LEU A 374 10.67 -13.56 13.71
C LEU A 374 10.79 -14.82 12.85
N LEU A 375 11.47 -14.74 11.71
CA LEU A 375 11.62 -15.83 10.74
C LEU A 375 13.04 -16.40 10.66
N SER A 376 13.95 -15.98 11.54
CA SER A 376 15.27 -16.62 11.68
C SER A 376 15.15 -17.92 12.49
N PRO A 377 15.69 -19.08 12.03
CA PRO A 377 15.64 -20.31 12.79
C PRO A 377 16.45 -20.18 14.09
N LEU A 378 15.83 -20.54 15.22
CA LEU A 378 16.54 -20.72 16.49
C LEU A 378 17.55 -21.86 16.35
N SER A 379 18.82 -21.52 16.22
CA SER A 379 19.93 -22.45 16.47
C SER A 379 19.92 -22.77 17.97
N ALA A 380 19.49 -23.99 18.32
CA ALA A 380 19.59 -24.56 19.65
C ALA A 380 21.07 -24.70 20.09
N TYR A 381 21.55 -23.80 20.92
CA TYR A 381 22.69 -24.03 21.81
C TYR A 381 22.53 -23.18 23.08
N PHE A 382 21.81 -23.72 24.06
CA PHE A 382 21.94 -23.30 25.45
C PHE A 382 22.21 -24.57 26.28
N SER A 383 23.47 -24.78 26.61
CA SER A 383 23.85 -25.58 27.79
C SER A 383 23.95 -24.63 28.99
N PRO A 384 23.42 -24.99 30.16
CA PRO A 384 23.52 -24.13 31.34
C PRO A 384 24.94 -24.21 31.94
N PRO A 385 25.45 -23.15 32.57
CA PRO A 385 26.71 -23.22 33.30
C PRO A 385 26.53 -24.10 34.55
N ARG A 386 27.44 -25.06 34.74
CA ARG A 386 27.64 -25.77 35.99
C ARG A 386 28.50 -24.89 36.92
N TYR A 387 27.96 -24.69 38.13
CA TYR A 387 28.53 -24.13 39.36
C TYR A 387 29.08 -22.70 39.33
#